data_AF-A0A830FL15-F1
#
_entry.id   AF-A0A830FL15-F1
#
_cell.length_a   1.000
_cell.length_b   1.000
_cell.length_c   1.000
_cell.angle_alpha   90.00
_cell.angle_beta   90.00
_cell.angle_gamma   90.00
#
_symmetry.space_group_name_H-M   'P 1'
#
loop_
_entity.id
_entity.type
_entity.pdbx_description
1 polymer ?
#
loop_
_entity_poly.entity_id
_entity_poly.type
_entity_poly.pdbx_seq_one_letter_code
_entity_poly.pdbx_strand_id
1 'polypeptide(L)'
;MSSESPSVSVALAARFLLELGALAALGYWGWVAGDTVASRAVLAAGAPLAAAVVWGAFVAPRARYRLADPARLLVELAVFGAATAGLSLAVSAAAAFAYAALVAVDEAWLAARGER
;
A
#
# COMPACT_ATOMS: atom_id res chain seq x y z
N MET A 1 -20.87 -14.43 -16.84
CA MET A 1 -19.51 -14.42 -16.26
C MET A 1 -18.56 -13.99 -17.35
N SER A 2 -18.23 -12.70 -17.42
CA SER A 2 -17.07 -12.24 -18.19
C SER A 2 -15.85 -12.96 -17.61
N SER A 3 -15.18 -13.78 -18.41
CA SER A 3 -13.92 -14.41 -17.99
C SER A 3 -12.88 -13.31 -17.83
N GLU A 4 -12.56 -12.93 -16.60
CA GLU A 4 -11.40 -12.07 -16.34
C GLU A 4 -10.17 -12.75 -16.97
N SER A 5 -9.39 -11.99 -17.74
CA SER A 5 -8.17 -12.55 -18.35
C SER A 5 -7.20 -12.98 -17.22
N PRO A 6 -6.49 -14.11 -17.33
CA PRO A 6 -5.61 -14.62 -16.27
C PRO A 6 -4.62 -13.57 -15.73
N SER A 7 -4.18 -12.65 -16.58
CA SER A 7 -3.26 -11.56 -16.21
C SER A 7 -3.85 -10.48 -15.29
N VAL A 8 -5.17 -10.27 -15.27
CA VAL A 8 -5.82 -9.33 -14.35
C VAL A 8 -5.84 -9.92 -12.95
N SER A 9 -6.21 -11.19 -12.81
CA SER A 9 -6.17 -11.88 -11.51
C SER A 9 -4.76 -11.90 -10.92
N VAL A 10 -3.72 -12.06 -11.75
CA VAL A 10 -2.32 -11.96 -11.30
C VAL A 10 -1.98 -10.56 -10.80
N ALA A 11 -2.40 -9.52 -11.51
CA ALA A 11 -2.19 -8.13 -11.07
C ALA A 11 -2.91 -7.84 -9.75
N LEU A 12 -4.18 -8.25 -9.61
CA LEU A 12 -4.91 -8.08 -8.35
C LEU A 12 -4.26 -8.84 -7.18
N ALA A 13 -3.73 -10.04 -7.43
CA ALA A 13 -2.97 -10.78 -6.42
C ALA A 13 -1.67 -10.04 -6.05
N ALA A 14 -0.96 -9.48 -7.04
CA ALA A 14 0.22 -8.65 -6.80
C ALA A 14 -0.14 -7.40 -5.99
N ARG A 15 -1.23 -6.70 -6.34
CA ARG A 15 -1.78 -5.57 -5.60
C ARG A 15 -2.02 -5.92 -4.14
N PHE A 16 -2.69 -7.04 -3.88
CA PHE A 16 -2.95 -7.50 -2.52
C PHE A 16 -1.66 -7.77 -1.74
N LEU A 17 -0.65 -8.39 -2.36
CA LEU A 17 0.66 -8.58 -1.73
C LEU A 17 1.38 -7.26 -1.46
N LEU A 18 1.23 -6.28 -2.36
CA LEU A 18 1.77 -4.93 -2.15
C LEU A 18 1.07 -4.21 -1.00
N GLU A 19 -0.24 -4.36 -0.85
CA GLU A 19 -1.01 -3.85 0.30
C GLU A 19 -0.52 -4.48 1.61
N LEU A 20 -0.37 -5.81 1.66
CA LEU A 20 0.21 -6.49 2.82
C LEU A 20 1.64 -6.04 3.11
N GLY A 21 2.45 -5.86 2.06
CA GLY A 21 3.79 -5.30 2.15
C GLY A 21 3.79 -3.87 2.72
N ALA A 22 2.81 -3.04 2.36
CA ALA A 22 2.67 -1.70 2.92
C ALA A 22 2.42 -1.74 4.43
N LEU A 23 1.47 -2.59 4.86
CA LEU A 23 1.15 -2.74 6.27
C LEU A 23 2.34 -3.27 7.07
N ALA A 24 3.06 -4.27 6.54
CA ALA A 24 4.27 -4.80 7.16
C ALA A 24 5.38 -3.75 7.25
N ALA A 25 5.62 -2.99 6.18
CA ALA A 25 6.61 -1.91 6.16
C ALA A 25 6.30 -0.82 7.20
N LEU A 26 5.04 -0.37 7.26
CA LEU A 26 4.60 0.65 8.22
C LEU A 26 4.68 0.14 9.67
N GLY A 27 4.30 -1.12 9.91
CA GLY A 27 4.40 -1.73 11.24
C GLY A 27 5.84 -1.88 11.71
N TYR A 28 6.72 -2.37 10.82
CA TYR A 28 8.15 -2.51 11.12
C TYR A 28 8.81 -1.15 11.34
N TRP A 29 8.55 -0.18 10.46
CA TRP A 29 9.01 1.19 10.64
C TRP A 29 8.52 1.78 11.97
N GLY A 30 7.24 1.60 12.31
CA GLY A 30 6.69 2.09 13.58
C GLY A 30 7.39 1.49 14.81
N TRP A 31 7.79 0.22 14.73
CA TRP A 31 8.58 -0.42 15.78
C TRP A 31 10.01 0.16 15.87
N VAL A 32 10.64 0.42 14.73
CA VAL A 32 12.01 0.98 14.69
C VAL A 32 12.03 2.46 15.12
N ALA A 33 11.01 3.23 14.76
CA ALA A 33 10.93 4.67 15.00
C ALA A 33 10.62 5.05 16.46
N GLY A 34 10.08 4.14 17.27
CA GLY A 34 9.77 4.43 18.68
C GLY A 34 10.97 4.27 19.61
N ASP A 35 11.13 5.19 20.56
CA ASP A 35 12.21 5.15 21.56
C ASP A 35 11.88 4.29 22.78
N THR A 36 10.60 4.24 23.17
CA THR A 36 10.11 3.43 24.30
C THR A 36 9.27 2.25 23.81
N VAL A 37 9.14 1.19 24.61
CA VAL A 37 8.28 0.04 24.28
C VAL A 37 6.83 0.48 23.98
N ALA A 38 6.31 1.44 24.75
CA ALA A 38 4.96 1.95 24.55
C ALA A 38 4.82 2.69 23.21
N SER A 39 5.73 3.63 22.90
CA SER A 39 5.69 4.36 21.62
C SER A 39 5.90 3.44 20.42
N ARG A 40 6.76 2.42 20.54
CA ARG A 40 6.94 1.39 19.51
C ARG A 40 5.66 0.63 19.24
N ALA A 41 5.00 0.14 20.28
CA ALA A 41 3.75 -0.61 20.14
C ALA A 41 2.66 0.26 19.51
N VAL A 42 2.54 1.52 19.94
CA VAL A 42 1.57 2.47 19.38
C VAL A 42 1.83 2.75 17.91
N LEU A 43 3.08 3.03 17.52
CA LEU A 43 3.40 3.32 16.11
C LEU A 43 3.31 2.07 15.23
N ALA A 44 3.83 0.93 15.70
CA ALA A 44 3.82 -0.33 14.96
C ALA A 44 2.41 -0.86 14.69
N ALA A 45 1.44 -0.59 15.57
CA ALA A 45 0.04 -0.93 15.33
C ALA A 45 -0.71 0.22 14.65
N GLY A 46 -0.52 1.45 15.13
CA GLY A 46 -1.28 2.63 14.70
C GLY A 46 -1.04 3.01 13.25
N ALA A 47 0.22 2.96 12.77
CA ALA A 47 0.54 3.30 11.39
C ALA A 47 -0.14 2.36 10.36
N PRO A 48 0.00 1.02 10.46
CA PRO A 48 -0.70 0.12 9.54
C PRO A 48 -2.22 0.16 9.72
N LEU A 49 -2.75 0.32 10.95
CA LEU A 49 -4.19 0.47 11.16
C LEU A 49 -4.75 1.73 10.48
N ALA A 50 -4.06 2.86 10.61
CA ALA A 50 -4.45 4.10 9.93
C ALA A 50 -4.45 3.92 8.40
N ALA A 51 -3.40 3.31 7.86
CA ALA A 51 -3.32 3.01 6.42
C ALA A 51 -4.47 2.08 5.97
N ALA A 52 -4.75 1.02 6.71
CA ALA A 52 -5.84 0.08 6.40
C ALA A 52 -7.22 0.76 6.44
N VAL A 53 -7.46 1.65 7.42
CA VAL A 53 -8.71 2.42 7.51
C VAL A 53 -8.85 3.38 6.33
N VAL A 54 -7.80 4.14 6.01
CA VAL A 54 -7.79 5.05 4.85
C VAL A 54 -8.04 4.27 3.56
N TRP A 55 -7.35 3.16 3.36
CA TRP A 55 -7.51 2.31 2.20
C TRP A 55 -8.93 1.75 2.09
N GLY A 56 -9.44 1.15 3.16
CA GLY A 56 -10.79 0.60 3.23
C GLY A 56 -11.90 1.64 3.05
N ALA A 57 -11.66 2.89 3.47
CA ALA A 57 -12.63 3.97 3.36
C ALA A 57 -12.73 4.55 1.94
N PHE A 58 -11.61 4.66 1.22
CA PHE A 58 -11.53 5.45 -0.02
C PHE A 58 -11.11 4.68 -1.28
N VAL A 59 -10.31 3.61 -1.13
CA VAL A 59 -9.65 2.92 -2.26
C VAL A 59 -10.25 1.55 -2.55
N ALA A 60 -10.61 0.80 -1.50
CA ALA A 60 -11.08 -0.58 -1.62
C ALA A 60 -12.28 -0.73 -2.60
N PRO A 61 -12.48 -1.91 -3.23
CA PRO A 61 -13.60 -2.12 -4.17
C PRO A 61 -14.98 -1.85 -3.57
N ARG A 62 -15.12 -2.09 -2.26
CA ARG A 62 -16.34 -1.83 -1.46
C ARG A 62 -16.19 -0.62 -0.53
N ALA A 63 -15.29 0.31 -0.86
CA ALA A 63 -15.07 1.52 -0.08
C ALA A 63 -16.37 2.32 0.07
N ARG A 64 -16.69 2.72 1.32
CA ARG A 64 -17.88 3.51 1.63
C ARG A 64 -17.85 4.87 0.92
N TYR A 65 -16.67 5.46 0.81
CA TYR A 65 -16.42 6.75 0.19
C TYR A 65 -15.49 6.58 -1.01
N ARG A 66 -15.78 5.59 -1.86
CA ARG A 66 -14.96 5.28 -3.03
C ARG A 66 -14.71 6.53 -3.87
N LEU A 67 -13.44 6.90 -4.01
CA LEU A 67 -13.03 8.09 -4.76
C LEU A 67 -12.90 7.77 -6.25
N ALA A 68 -13.18 8.76 -7.09
CA ALA A 68 -12.82 8.74 -8.50
C ALA A 68 -11.35 9.16 -8.68
N ASP A 69 -10.73 8.76 -9.77
CA ASP A 69 -9.45 9.33 -10.19
C ASP A 69 -9.62 10.82 -10.55
N PRO A 70 -8.64 11.68 -10.21
CA PRO A 70 -7.31 11.38 -9.68
C PRO A 70 -7.23 11.29 -8.14
N ALA A 71 -8.31 11.56 -7.41
CA ALA A 71 -8.28 11.60 -5.95
C ALA A 71 -7.95 10.23 -5.33
N ARG A 72 -8.45 9.15 -5.94
CA ARG A 72 -8.10 7.79 -5.52
C ARG A 72 -6.60 7.51 -5.64
N LEU A 73 -6.00 7.81 -6.80
CA LEU A 73 -4.56 7.70 -7.02
C LEU A 73 -3.74 8.46 -5.97
N LEU A 74 -4.17 9.66 -5.55
CA LEU A 74 -3.47 10.41 -4.50
C LEU A 74 -3.45 9.67 -3.16
N VAL A 75 -4.53 8.98 -2.79
CA VAL A 75 -4.59 8.18 -1.57
C VAL A 75 -3.69 6.95 -1.68
N GLU A 76 -3.70 6.28 -2.84
CA GLU A 76 -2.82 5.13 -3.11
C GLU A 76 -1.35 5.52 -3.01
N LEU A 77 -0.96 6.63 -3.65
CA LEU A 77 0.38 7.19 -3.56
C LEU A 77 0.75 7.58 -2.13
N ALA A 78 -0.18 8.11 -1.34
CA ALA A 78 0.08 8.45 0.05
C ALA A 78 0.40 7.19 0.88
N VAL A 79 -0.41 6.12 0.74
CA VAL A 79 -0.22 4.88 1.51
C VAL A 79 1.04 4.14 1.07
N PHE A 80 1.22 3.92 -0.23
CA PHE A 80 2.42 3.23 -0.74
C PHE A 80 3.69 4.07 -0.61
N GLY A 81 3.57 5.39 -0.74
CA GLY A 81 4.67 6.32 -0.48
C GLY A 81 5.11 6.30 0.98
N ALA A 82 4.16 6.26 1.92
CA ALA A 82 4.47 6.10 3.34
C ALA A 82 5.15 4.76 3.64
N ALA A 83 4.68 3.66 3.04
CA ALA A 83 5.34 2.36 3.15
C ALA A 83 6.76 2.36 2.57
N THR A 84 6.95 2.98 1.40
CA THR A 84 8.26 3.15 0.75
C THR A 84 9.21 3.95 1.64
N ALA A 85 8.74 5.04 2.24
CA ALA A 85 9.51 5.83 3.18
C ALA A 85 9.82 5.04 4.46
N GLY A 86 8.87 4.23 4.96
CA GLY A 86 9.10 3.32 6.07
C GLY A 86 10.23 2.33 5.79
N LEU A 87 10.24 1.71 4.60
CA LEU A 87 11.30 0.80 4.17
C LEU A 87 12.66 1.50 4.03
N SER A 88 12.71 2.73 3.53
CA SER A 88 13.97 3.45 3.37
C SER A 88 14.60 3.81 4.71
N LEU A 89 13.76 4.18 5.69
CA LEU A 89 14.18 4.58 7.02
C LEU A 89 14.49 3.41 7.94
N ALA A 90 13.77 2.28 7.81
CA ALA A 90 13.88 1.15 8.73
C ALA A 90 14.65 -0.05 8.17
N VAL A 91 14.74 -0.21 6.85
CA VAL A 91 15.33 -1.38 6.20
C VAL A 91 16.53 -1.01 5.32
N SER A 92 16.29 -0.42 4.15
CA SER A 92 17.33 0.06 3.23
C SER A 92 16.74 0.83 2.06
N ALA A 93 17.55 1.67 1.40
CA ALA A 93 17.17 2.34 0.16
C ALA A 93 16.83 1.34 -0.97
N ALA A 94 17.56 0.22 -1.07
CA ALA A 94 17.31 -0.80 -2.09
C ALA A 94 15.92 -1.45 -1.94
N ALA A 95 15.53 -1.78 -0.70
CA ALA A 95 14.19 -2.31 -0.42
C ALA A 95 13.09 -1.31 -0.77
N ALA A 96 13.28 -0.03 -0.45
CA ALA A 96 12.34 1.03 -0.80
C ALA A 96 12.19 1.19 -2.32
N PHE A 97 13.30 1.23 -3.07
CA PHE A 97 13.26 1.32 -4.53
C PHE A 97 12.59 0.10 -5.17
N ALA A 98 12.91 -1.11 -4.70
CA ALA A 98 12.29 -2.33 -5.19
C ALA A 98 10.77 -2.31 -4.97
N TYR A 99 10.33 -1.95 -3.76
CA TYR A 99 8.90 -1.85 -3.44
C TYR A 99 8.19 -0.78 -4.29
N ALA A 100 8.75 0.43 -4.39
CA ALA A 100 8.18 1.50 -5.20
C ALA A 100 8.09 1.13 -6.68
N ALA A 101 9.10 0.44 -7.22
CA ALA A 101 9.08 -0.05 -8.59
C ALA A 101 7.98 -1.10 -8.82
N LEU A 102 7.81 -2.04 -7.89
CA LEU A 102 6.74 -3.04 -7.98
C LEU A 102 5.35 -2.39 -7.94
N VAL A 103 5.15 -1.40 -7.05
CA VAL A 103 3.91 -0.60 -7.01
C VAL A 103 3.70 0.09 -8.34
N ALA A 104 4.70 0.80 -8.87
CA ALA A 104 4.57 1.53 -10.14
C ALA A 104 4.24 0.61 -11.33
N VAL A 105 4.83 -0.58 -11.38
CA VAL A 105 4.57 -1.57 -12.44
C VAL A 105 3.15 -2.10 -12.37
N ASP A 106 2.69 -2.54 -11.20
CA ASP A 106 1.33 -3.02 -10.97
C ASP A 106 0.28 -1.96 -11.33
N GLU A 107 0.52 -0.75 -10.82
CA GLU A 107 -0.32 0.42 -11.01
C GLU A 107 -0.40 0.81 -12.51
N ALA A 108 0.74 0.85 -13.22
CA ALA A 108 0.77 1.11 -14.65
C ALA A 108 0.07 0.03 -15.48
N TRP A 109 0.23 -1.24 -15.10
CA TRP A 109 -0.41 -2.37 -15.77
C TRP A 109 -1.95 -2.33 -15.65
N LEU A 110 -2.46 -2.07 -14.44
CA LEU A 110 -3.90 -1.93 -14.20
C LEU A 110 -4.47 -0.70 -14.94
N ALA A 111 -3.75 0.43 -14.95
CA ALA A 111 -4.13 1.62 -15.72
C ALA A 111 -4.24 1.32 -17.22
N ALA A 112 -3.23 0.66 -17.79
CA ALA A 112 -3.18 0.35 -19.21
C ALA A 112 -4.32 -0.58 -19.67
N ARG A 113 -4.95 -1.30 -18.72
CA ARG A 113 -6.08 -2.20 -18.96
C ARG A 113 -7.45 -1.60 -18.64
N GLY A 114 -7.49 -0.41 -18.03
CA GLY A 114 -8.74 0.18 -17.53
C GLY A 114 -9.34 -0.56 -16.34
N GLU A 115 -8.54 -1.36 -15.63
CA GLU A 115 -8.96 -2.23 -14.52
C GLU A 115 -8.70 -1.59 -13.15
N ARG A 116 -8.68 -0.25 -13.11
CA ARG A 116 -8.47 0.52 -11.89
C ARG A 116 -9.75 0.75 -11.10
#